data_AF-A0A448BTZ6-F1
#
_entry.id   AF-A0A448BTZ6-F1
#
_cell.length_a   1.000
_cell.length_b   1.000
_cell.length_c   1.000
_cell.angle_alpha   90.00
_cell.angle_beta   90.00
_cell.angle_gamma   90.00
#
_symmetry.space_group_name_H-M   'P 1'
#
loop_
_entity.id
_entity.type
_entity.pdbx_description
1 polymer ?
#
loop_
_entity_poly.entity_id
_entity_poly.type
_entity_poly.pdbx_seq_one_letter_code
_entity_poly.pdbx_strand_id
1 'polypeptide(L)'
;MSARKQQLLKRHRRNKRIGLLVALLALLAVGLLVSPWLLPILLVALWVAHEAWFADHLFYSPGEDYRYRFAEGVESLPVRLADGRLRVDGELREGDTLVLGIGVRAGWLGRFLEPSVLLEGGAETDAQAFERGVNGLRYLNLTGLAGPLGEGRIRLRGRHCRLVGEPTLWRARHPDYRDRRVMVIAPHADDAELAAFGLYSQAREAWIVTLTAGEIETEHYRRMGLDGIAAARLG
;
A
#
# COMPACT_ATOMS: atom_id res chain seq x y z
N MET A 1 -5.38 -19.73 9.15
CA MET A 1 -4.70 -18.41 9.10
C MET A 1 -4.63 -17.66 10.43
N SER A 2 -5.48 -17.95 11.44
CA SER A 2 -5.48 -17.23 12.73
C SER A 2 -4.23 -17.47 13.60
N ALA A 3 -3.70 -18.70 13.65
CA ALA A 3 -2.55 -19.05 14.50
C ALA A 3 -1.24 -18.33 14.12
N ARG A 4 -0.95 -18.21 12.81
CA ARG A 4 0.25 -17.50 12.31
C ARG A 4 0.19 -16.00 12.61
N LYS A 5 -0.97 -15.36 12.39
CA LYS A 5 -1.23 -13.95 12.76
C LYS A 5 -1.04 -13.74 14.27
N GLN A 6 -1.57 -14.64 15.10
CA GLN A 6 -1.42 -14.56 16.56
C GLN A 6 0.03 -14.73 17.02
N GLN A 7 0.80 -15.64 16.41
CA GLN A 7 2.22 -15.81 16.72
C GLN A 7 3.06 -14.59 16.33
N LEU A 8 2.80 -14.00 15.16
CA LEU A 8 3.45 -12.77 14.72
C LEU A 8 3.14 -11.61 15.67
N LEU A 9 1.88 -11.43 16.06
CA LEU A 9 1.48 -10.42 17.04
C LEU A 9 2.12 -10.65 18.42
N LYS A 10 2.22 -11.91 18.89
CA LYS A 10 2.86 -12.22 20.18
C LYS A 10 4.35 -11.90 20.15
N ARG A 11 5.05 -12.25 19.05
CA ARG A 11 6.47 -11.93 18.86
C ARG A 11 6.70 -10.42 18.76
N HIS A 12 5.87 -9.72 17.99
CA HIS A 12 5.94 -8.26 17.85
C HIS A 12 5.73 -7.57 19.20
N ARG A 13 4.66 -7.91 19.93
CA ARG A 13 4.41 -7.38 21.28
C ARG A 13 5.54 -7.68 22.27
N ARG A 14 6.13 -8.88 22.22
CA ARG A 14 7.27 -9.24 23.07
C ARG A 14 8.48 -8.37 22.77
N ASN A 15 8.86 -8.25 21.50
CA ASN A 15 10.00 -7.43 21.10
C ASN A 15 9.76 -5.94 21.42
N LYS A 16 8.52 -5.45 21.25
CA LYS A 16 8.10 -4.10 21.65
C LYS A 16 8.29 -3.87 23.15
N ARG A 17 7.86 -4.81 24.00
CA ARG A 17 8.05 -4.74 25.46
C ARG A 17 9.52 -4.75 25.85
N ILE A 18 10.33 -5.64 25.26
CA ILE A 18 11.76 -5.71 25.55
C ILE A 18 12.45 -4.41 25.13
N GLY A 19 12.15 -3.89 23.93
CA GLY A 19 12.71 -2.63 23.45
C GLY A 19 12.38 -1.44 24.36
N LEU A 20 11.11 -1.34 24.81
CA LEU A 20 10.68 -0.32 25.76
C LEU A 20 11.39 -0.43 27.12
N LEU A 21 11.56 -1.65 27.65
CA LEU A 21 12.28 -1.87 28.91
C LEU A 21 13.75 -1.46 28.80
N VAL A 22 14.42 -1.84 27.71
CA VAL A 22 15.81 -1.46 27.46
C VAL A 22 15.95 0.06 27.33
N ALA A 23 15.05 0.72 26.59
CA ALA A 23 15.03 2.17 26.45
C ALA A 23 14.82 2.87 27.80
N LEU A 24 13.88 2.40 28.61
CA LEU A 24 13.61 2.96 29.94
C LEU A 24 14.82 2.84 30.87
N LEU A 25 15.49 1.68 30.89
CA LEU A 25 16.70 1.47 31.69
C LEU A 25 17.85 2.39 31.23
N ALA A 26 18.01 2.59 29.92
CA ALA A 26 19.00 3.52 29.38
C ALA A 26 18.69 4.97 29.79
N LEU A 27 17.43 5.39 29.76
CA LEU A 27 17.02 6.72 30.20
C LEU A 27 17.28 6.95 31.69
N LEU A 28 16.99 5.95 32.54
CA LEU A 28 17.29 5.98 33.97
C LEU A 28 18.80 6.13 34.21
N ALA A 29 19.62 5.37 33.50
CA ALA A 29 21.08 5.49 33.59
C ALA A 29 21.57 6.90 33.19
N VAL A 30 21.04 7.47 32.11
CA VAL A 30 21.38 8.85 31.69
C VAL A 30 20.92 9.89 32.71
N GLY A 31 19.71 9.74 33.26
CA GLY A 31 19.18 10.63 34.29
C GLY A 31 20.02 10.62 35.57
N LEU A 32 20.54 9.46 35.97
CA LEU A 32 21.38 9.30 37.15
C LEU A 32 22.82 9.78 36.92
N LEU A 33 23.39 9.53 35.74
CA LEU A 33 24.81 9.80 35.45
C LEU A 33 25.08 11.21 34.91
N VAL A 34 24.11 11.84 34.26
CA VAL A 34 24.30 13.15 33.59
C VAL A 34 23.58 14.25 34.35
N SER A 35 22.25 14.16 34.43
CA SER A 35 21.42 15.14 35.15
C SER A 35 19.99 14.63 35.30
N PRO A 36 19.42 14.66 36.52
CA PRO A 36 18.03 14.26 36.74
C PRO A 36 17.01 15.11 35.97
N TRP A 37 17.35 16.37 35.65
CA TRP A 37 16.47 17.27 34.90
C TRP A 37 16.25 16.85 33.44
N LEU A 38 17.10 15.96 32.90
CA LEU A 38 16.93 15.41 31.56
C LEU A 38 15.85 14.33 31.51
N LEU A 39 15.53 13.67 32.63
CA LEU A 39 14.52 12.60 32.70
C LEU A 39 13.15 13.00 32.13
N PRO A 40 12.51 14.13 32.53
CA PRO A 40 11.21 14.50 31.99
C PRO A 40 11.26 14.74 30.46
N ILE A 41 12.31 15.38 29.96
CA ILE A 41 12.50 15.64 28.52
C ILE A 41 12.65 14.32 27.76
N LEU A 42 13.49 13.42 28.28
CA LEU A 42 13.76 12.12 27.67
C LEU A 42 12.53 11.20 27.69
N LEU A 43 11.70 11.26 28.74
CA LEU A 43 10.45 10.52 28.81
C LEU A 43 9.44 10.99 27.75
N VAL A 44 9.31 12.31 27.55
CA VAL A 44 8.47 12.86 26.48
C VAL A 44 9.02 12.44 25.11
N ALA A 45 10.33 12.54 24.90
CA ALA A 45 10.96 12.11 23.65
C ALA A 45 10.76 10.62 23.37
N LEU A 46 10.87 9.76 24.40
CA LEU A 46 10.59 8.33 24.28
C LEU A 46 9.13 8.07 23.94
N TRP A 47 8.20 8.81 24.54
CA TRP A 47 6.77 8.69 24.22
C TRP A 47 6.50 9.07 22.75
N VAL A 48 7.03 10.20 22.29
CA VAL A 48 6.92 10.63 20.88
C VAL A 48 7.52 9.58 19.94
N ALA A 49 8.72 9.07 20.26
CA ALA A 49 9.37 8.03 19.48
C ALA A 49 8.56 6.72 19.51
N HIS A 50 7.95 6.38 20.64
CA HIS A 50 7.09 5.21 20.75
C HIS A 50 5.88 5.32 19.82
N GLU A 51 5.16 6.43 19.85
CA GLU A 51 4.00 6.63 18.98
C GLU A 51 4.40 6.62 17.50
N ALA A 52 5.49 7.31 17.12
CA ALA A 52 5.92 7.41 15.72
C ALA A 52 6.45 6.09 15.11
N TRP A 53 7.02 5.19 15.91
CA TRP A 53 7.62 3.94 15.42
C TRP A 53 6.86 2.67 15.77
N PHE A 54 5.98 2.70 16.78
CA PHE A 54 5.30 1.50 17.26
C PHE A 54 3.77 1.57 17.16
N ALA A 55 3.21 2.61 16.53
CA ALA A 55 1.80 2.63 16.11
C ALA A 55 1.53 1.77 14.86
N ASP A 56 2.57 1.41 14.10
CA ASP A 56 2.44 0.58 12.89
C ASP A 56 2.11 -0.88 13.25
N HIS A 57 0.83 -1.23 13.20
CA HIS A 57 0.36 -2.60 13.43
C HIS A 57 0.38 -3.39 12.11
N LEU A 58 1.59 -3.74 11.66
CA LEU A 58 1.75 -4.66 10.53
C LEU A 58 1.30 -6.07 10.94
N PHE A 59 0.19 -6.54 10.34
CA PHE A 59 -0.34 -7.89 10.56
C PHE A 59 0.38 -8.98 9.75
N TYR A 60 1.43 -8.60 9.02
CA TYR A 60 2.27 -9.44 8.18
C TYR A 60 3.75 -9.05 8.36
N SER A 61 4.67 -9.88 7.85
CA SER A 61 6.11 -9.61 7.93
C SER A 61 6.56 -8.75 6.74
N PRO A 62 7.24 -7.60 6.96
CA PRO A 62 7.84 -6.81 5.88
C PRO A 62 8.86 -7.57 5.04
N GLY A 63 9.43 -8.66 5.57
CA GLY A 63 10.39 -9.51 4.86
C GLY A 63 9.74 -10.61 4.02
N GLU A 64 8.41 -10.70 3.95
CA GLU A 64 7.74 -11.67 3.08
C GLU A 64 7.60 -11.13 1.66
N ASP A 65 7.79 -12.01 0.68
CA ASP A 65 7.54 -11.70 -0.73
C ASP A 65 6.04 -11.49 -0.95
N TYR A 66 5.68 -10.44 -1.68
CA TYR A 66 4.34 -10.35 -2.25
C TYR A 66 4.33 -11.23 -3.48
N ARG A 67 3.51 -12.28 -3.48
CA ARG A 67 3.36 -13.18 -4.62
C ARG A 67 1.93 -13.11 -5.11
N TYR A 68 1.72 -12.35 -6.18
CA TYR A 68 0.45 -12.31 -6.87
C TYR A 68 0.45 -13.30 -8.04
N ARG A 69 -0.66 -14.03 -8.17
CA ARG A 69 -0.97 -14.79 -9.36
C ARG A 69 -1.85 -13.92 -10.24
N PHE A 70 -1.28 -13.34 -11.28
CA PHE A 70 -2.05 -12.58 -12.27
C PHE A 70 -2.93 -13.53 -13.11
N ALA A 71 -4.04 -13.01 -13.63
CA ALA A 71 -4.97 -13.75 -14.47
C ALA A 71 -4.37 -14.10 -15.83
N GLU A 72 -4.97 -15.06 -16.54
CA GLU A 72 -4.46 -15.61 -17.82
C GLU A 72 -4.35 -14.58 -18.96
N GLY A 73 -5.00 -13.42 -18.86
CA GLY A 73 -4.90 -12.31 -19.83
C GLY A 73 -3.83 -11.26 -19.52
N VAL A 74 -3.09 -11.40 -18.42
CA VAL A 74 -2.02 -10.47 -18.04
C VAL A 74 -0.71 -10.97 -18.62
N GLU A 75 -0.13 -10.19 -19.53
CA GLU A 75 1.11 -10.53 -20.20
C GLU A 75 2.31 -10.15 -19.33
N SER A 76 3.32 -11.02 -19.27
CA SER A 76 4.61 -10.71 -18.63
C SER A 76 5.61 -10.27 -19.70
N LEU A 77 6.09 -9.03 -19.61
CA LEU A 77 7.08 -8.46 -20.50
C LEU A 77 8.46 -8.49 -19.83
N PRO A 78 9.52 -8.88 -20.56
CA PRO A 78 10.87 -8.80 -20.05
C PRO A 78 11.30 -7.33 -19.92
N VAL A 79 11.93 -7.01 -18.80
CA VAL A 79 12.40 -5.66 -18.50
C VAL A 79 13.83 -5.71 -18.02
N ARG A 80 14.63 -4.76 -18.50
CA ARG A 80 16.00 -4.56 -18.04
C ARG A 80 16.08 -3.29 -17.23
N LEU A 81 16.68 -3.39 -16.05
CA LEU A 81 17.02 -2.26 -15.21
C LEU A 81 18.54 -2.04 -15.29
N ALA A 82 18.97 -1.00 -16.00
CA ALA A 82 20.37 -0.64 -16.18
C ALA A 82 20.61 0.81 -15.74
N ASP A 83 21.56 1.03 -14.84
CA ASP A 83 21.87 2.35 -14.26
C ASP A 83 20.64 3.07 -13.69
N GLY A 84 19.69 2.30 -13.15
CA GLY A 84 18.42 2.78 -12.64
C GLY A 84 17.36 3.05 -13.72
N ARG A 85 17.68 2.98 -15.02
CA ARG A 85 16.70 3.17 -16.10
C ARG A 85 16.02 1.86 -16.48
N LEU A 86 14.70 1.91 -16.64
CA LEU A 86 13.90 0.79 -17.13
C LEU A 86 13.87 0.80 -18.65
N ARG A 87 14.09 -0.37 -19.24
CA ARG A 87 13.86 -0.65 -20.66
C ARG A 87 12.97 -1.88 -20.77
N VAL A 88 11.86 -1.72 -21.46
CA VAL A 88 10.88 -2.77 -21.67
C VAL A 88 10.99 -3.25 -23.11
N ASP A 89 11.10 -4.55 -23.30
CA ASP A 89 11.05 -5.15 -24.64
C ASP A 89 9.58 -5.48 -24.95
N GLY A 90 8.89 -4.55 -25.60
CA GLY A 90 7.49 -4.71 -26.02
C GLY A 90 6.79 -3.39 -26.33
N GLU A 91 5.75 -3.43 -27.16
CA GLU A 91 4.87 -2.28 -27.40
C GLU A 91 4.04 -2.02 -26.14
N LEU A 92 4.04 -0.78 -25.62
CA LEU A 92 3.17 -0.35 -24.52
C LEU A 92 2.14 0.63 -25.07
N ARG A 93 0.89 0.55 -24.60
CA ARG A 93 -0.18 1.45 -25.01
C ARG A 93 -0.63 2.33 -23.86
N GLU A 94 -1.04 3.54 -24.20
CA GLU A 94 -1.74 4.39 -23.24
C GLU A 94 -3.03 3.70 -22.79
N GLY A 95 -3.27 3.70 -21.47
CA GLY A 95 -4.36 2.98 -20.83
C GLY A 95 -4.04 1.54 -20.40
N ASP A 96 -2.89 0.98 -20.79
CA ASP A 96 -2.44 -0.31 -20.22
C ASP A 96 -2.21 -0.17 -18.70
N THR A 97 -2.64 -1.16 -17.94
CA THR A 97 -2.28 -1.29 -16.52
C THR A 97 -0.92 -1.95 -16.43
N LEU A 98 0.04 -1.24 -15.85
CA LEU A 98 1.45 -1.63 -15.82
C LEU A 98 1.91 -1.81 -14.37
N VAL A 99 2.37 -3.01 -14.03
CA VAL A 99 2.82 -3.34 -12.67
C VAL A 99 4.20 -3.99 -12.72
N LEU A 100 5.19 -3.38 -12.09
CA LEU A 100 6.57 -3.88 -12.08
C LEU A 100 6.88 -4.60 -10.78
N GLY A 101 7.20 -5.89 -10.84
CA GLY A 101 7.76 -6.63 -9.71
C GLY A 101 9.26 -6.48 -9.63
N ILE A 102 9.76 -6.12 -8.47
CA ILE A 102 11.18 -6.07 -8.19
C ILE A 102 11.44 -6.35 -6.71
N GLY A 103 12.58 -6.95 -6.39
CA GLY A 103 13.00 -7.09 -5.01
C GLY A 103 13.33 -5.72 -4.42
N VAL A 104 12.75 -5.38 -3.28
CA VAL A 104 13.05 -4.16 -2.53
C VAL A 104 13.64 -4.55 -1.19
N ARG A 105 14.80 -3.98 -0.86
CA ARG A 105 15.48 -4.21 0.40
C ARG A 105 15.80 -2.89 1.09
N ALA A 106 15.24 -2.70 2.28
CA ALA A 106 15.54 -1.59 3.14
C ALA A 106 17.03 -1.55 3.50
N GLY A 107 17.60 -0.34 3.45
CA GLY A 107 18.90 -0.05 4.04
C GLY A 107 18.81 0.04 5.57
N TRP A 108 19.89 0.46 6.21
CA TRP A 108 19.90 0.68 7.66
C TRP A 108 18.91 1.79 8.07
N LEU A 109 18.89 2.91 7.34
CA LEU A 109 17.92 3.99 7.52
C LEU A 109 16.50 3.54 7.25
N GLY A 110 16.28 2.62 6.31
CA GLY A 110 14.95 2.12 5.94
C GLY A 110 14.27 1.27 7.03
N ARG A 111 14.95 1.02 8.16
CA ARG A 111 14.34 0.44 9.36
C ARG A 111 13.70 1.50 10.26
N PHE A 112 14.09 2.76 10.10
CA PHE A 112 13.63 3.89 10.90
C PHE A 112 12.80 4.86 10.06
N LEU A 113 13.26 5.18 8.85
CA LEU A 113 12.56 6.02 7.88
C LEU A 113 11.82 5.14 6.89
N GLU A 114 10.72 5.67 6.35
CA GLU A 114 9.89 4.99 5.37
C GLU A 114 10.68 4.77 4.06
N PRO A 115 10.96 3.51 3.69
CA PRO A 115 11.60 3.21 2.42
C PRO A 115 10.67 3.55 1.26
N SER A 116 11.20 4.16 0.20
CA SER A 116 10.39 4.47 -0.99
C SER A 116 11.19 4.31 -2.28
N VAL A 117 10.51 3.95 -3.36
CA VAL A 117 11.08 3.93 -4.72
C VAL A 117 10.53 5.14 -5.46
N LEU A 118 11.45 5.99 -5.94
CA LEU A 118 11.16 7.16 -6.74
C LEU A 118 11.11 6.76 -8.22
N LEU A 119 10.08 7.22 -8.92
CA LEU A 119 9.90 7.09 -10.36
C LEU A 119 10.17 8.46 -11.00
N GLU A 120 11.32 8.59 -11.64
CA GLU A 120 11.76 9.81 -12.32
C GLU A 120 11.58 9.65 -13.84
N GLY A 121 11.29 10.74 -14.57
CA GLY A 121 11.20 10.73 -16.05
C GLY A 121 9.78 10.74 -16.63
N GLY A 122 8.74 10.70 -15.77
CA GLY A 122 7.37 11.05 -16.11
C GLY A 122 7.15 12.57 -16.14
N ALA A 123 5.89 13.00 -16.21
CA ALA A 123 5.53 14.43 -16.10
C ALA A 123 5.88 14.98 -14.71
N GLU A 124 5.67 14.17 -13.67
CA GLU A 124 6.06 14.45 -12.29
C GLU A 124 6.89 13.29 -11.74
N THR A 125 7.60 13.55 -10.64
CA THR A 125 8.31 12.50 -9.90
C THR A 125 7.34 11.84 -8.93
N ASP A 126 7.07 10.56 -9.12
CA ASP A 126 6.24 9.76 -8.22
C ASP A 126 7.12 9.06 -7.17
N ALA A 127 6.55 8.79 -5.99
CA ALA A 127 7.23 8.12 -4.88
C ALA A 127 6.32 7.06 -4.26
N GLN A 128 6.69 5.79 -4.43
CA GLN A 128 5.93 4.67 -3.88
C GLN A 128 6.63 4.15 -2.62
N ALA A 129 5.94 4.28 -1.49
CA ALA A 129 6.46 3.93 -0.18
C ALA A 129 6.19 2.48 0.20
N PHE A 130 7.04 1.92 1.05
CA PHE A 130 7.02 0.54 1.51
C PHE A 130 7.14 0.46 3.03
N GLU A 131 6.88 -0.73 3.57
CA GLU A 131 6.99 -0.96 5.00
C GLU A 131 8.45 -0.79 5.49
N ARG A 132 8.61 -0.21 6.69
CA ARG A 132 9.92 -0.12 7.35
C ARG A 132 10.53 -1.52 7.48
N GLY A 133 11.78 -1.66 7.05
CA GLY A 133 12.50 -2.94 7.05
C GLY A 133 12.08 -3.90 5.93
N VAL A 134 11.40 -3.44 4.88
CA VAL A 134 11.07 -4.23 3.69
C VAL A 134 12.26 -5.04 3.19
N ASN A 135 12.04 -6.32 2.89
CA ASN A 135 13.06 -7.20 2.34
C ASN A 135 12.41 -8.35 1.58
N GLY A 136 11.99 -8.11 0.36
CA GLY A 136 11.32 -9.12 -0.47
C GLY A 136 10.80 -8.54 -1.78
N LEU A 137 10.08 -9.37 -2.53
CA LEU A 137 9.41 -8.95 -3.77
C LEU A 137 8.31 -7.93 -3.48
N ARG A 138 8.32 -6.82 -4.22
CA ARG A 138 7.31 -5.76 -4.20
C ARG A 138 6.88 -5.40 -5.61
N TYR A 139 5.71 -4.78 -5.72
CA TYR A 139 5.12 -4.37 -6.98
C TYR A 139 5.01 -2.84 -7.01
N LEU A 140 5.54 -2.23 -8.07
CA LEU A 140 5.43 -0.81 -8.37
C LEU A 140 4.31 -0.60 -9.39
N ASN A 141 3.45 0.37 -9.17
CA ASN A 141 2.47 0.79 -10.16
C ASN A 141 3.13 1.72 -11.17
N LEU A 142 3.19 1.34 -12.44
CA LEU A 142 3.70 2.18 -13.54
C LEU A 142 2.58 2.60 -14.50
N THR A 143 1.32 2.38 -14.12
CA THR A 143 0.15 2.75 -14.93
C THR A 143 0.14 4.25 -15.19
N GLY A 144 -0.12 4.64 -16.44
CA GLY A 144 -0.03 6.05 -16.88
C GLY A 144 1.38 6.52 -17.26
N LEU A 145 2.39 5.64 -17.18
CA LEU A 145 3.76 5.94 -17.64
C LEU A 145 4.14 5.18 -18.92
N ALA A 146 3.15 4.69 -19.69
CA ALA A 146 3.37 3.86 -20.87
C ALA A 146 4.30 4.51 -21.92
N GLY A 147 4.02 5.77 -22.31
CA GLY A 147 4.88 6.53 -23.23
C GLY A 147 6.33 6.68 -22.74
N PRO A 148 6.58 7.35 -21.60
CA PRO A 148 7.94 7.52 -21.07
C PRO A 148 8.68 6.20 -20.79
N LEU A 149 7.97 5.14 -20.42
CA LEU A 149 8.53 3.81 -20.19
C LEU A 149 8.94 3.14 -21.50
N GLY A 150 8.12 3.24 -22.55
CA GLY A 150 8.44 2.75 -23.90
C GLY A 150 9.65 3.46 -24.51
N GLU A 151 9.84 4.74 -24.20
CA GLU A 151 11.01 5.53 -24.61
C GLU A 151 12.26 5.27 -23.74
N GLY A 152 12.15 4.47 -22.67
CA GLY A 152 13.25 4.18 -21.75
C GLY A 152 13.69 5.39 -20.91
N ARG A 153 12.81 6.36 -20.70
CA ARG A 153 13.07 7.56 -19.88
C ARG A 153 12.86 7.33 -18.39
N ILE A 154 12.05 6.34 -18.01
CA ILE A 154 11.74 6.08 -16.60
C ILE A 154 12.97 5.57 -15.86
N ARG A 155 13.30 6.24 -14.76
CA ARG A 155 14.38 5.89 -13.84
C ARG A 155 13.82 5.56 -12.47
N LEU A 156 14.22 4.41 -11.92
CA LEU A 156 13.93 3.99 -10.57
C LEU A 156 15.08 4.36 -9.64
N ARG A 157 14.76 4.98 -8.51
CA ARG A 157 15.73 5.29 -7.46
C ARG A 157 15.20 4.91 -6.09
N GLY A 158 15.94 4.08 -5.37
CA GLY A 158 15.62 3.76 -3.98
C GLY A 158 15.98 4.90 -3.03
N ARG A 159 15.06 5.26 -2.13
CA ARG A 159 15.26 6.16 -0.99
C ARG A 159 15.09 5.35 0.29
N HIS A 160 16.15 5.28 1.08
CA HIS A 160 16.26 4.37 2.26
C HIS A 160 16.11 2.86 1.94
N CYS A 161 16.04 2.48 0.66
CA CYS A 161 16.09 1.11 0.17
C CYS A 161 16.99 0.99 -1.07
N ARG A 162 17.27 -0.26 -1.45
CA ARG A 162 17.89 -0.65 -2.70
C ARG A 162 17.00 -1.63 -3.45
N LEU A 163 17.07 -1.57 -4.77
CA LEU A 163 16.42 -2.51 -5.68
C LEU A 163 17.35 -3.70 -5.91
N VAL A 164 16.81 -4.91 -5.91
CA VAL A 164 17.58 -6.17 -6.02
C VAL A 164 16.89 -7.14 -6.97
N GLY A 165 17.69 -7.88 -7.74
CA GLY A 165 17.22 -8.88 -8.69
C GLY A 165 16.79 -8.28 -10.03
N GLU A 166 16.31 -9.14 -10.92
CA GLU A 166 15.77 -8.74 -12.22
C GLU A 166 14.30 -8.36 -12.09
N PRO A 167 13.87 -7.23 -12.67
CA PRO A 167 12.47 -6.84 -12.64
C PRO A 167 11.64 -7.65 -13.63
N THR A 168 10.35 -7.78 -13.34
CA THR A 168 9.36 -8.32 -14.27
C THR A 168 8.21 -7.34 -14.40
N LEU A 169 7.79 -7.01 -15.62
CA LEU A 169 6.65 -6.15 -15.85
C LEU A 169 5.44 -6.98 -16.24
N TRP A 170 4.36 -6.82 -15.50
CA TRP A 170 3.06 -7.32 -15.90
C TRP A 170 2.27 -6.21 -16.55
N ARG A 171 1.70 -6.53 -17.70
CA ARG A 171 0.81 -5.67 -18.46
C ARG A 171 -0.56 -6.32 -18.56
N ALA A 172 -1.57 -5.63 -18.05
CA ALA A 172 -2.96 -5.95 -18.38
C ALA A 172 -3.48 -4.91 -19.37
N ARG A 173 -3.95 -5.39 -20.52
CA ARG A 173 -4.62 -4.55 -21.50
C ARG A 173 -6.03 -4.27 -21.02
N HIS A 174 -6.38 -3.00 -20.88
CA HIS A 174 -7.76 -2.61 -20.63
C HIS A 174 -8.44 -2.37 -21.98
N PRO A 175 -9.44 -3.19 -22.37
CA PRO A 175 -10.29 -2.81 -23.48
C PRO A 175 -11.06 -1.54 -23.09
N ASP A 176 -11.20 -0.61 -24.04
CA ASP A 176 -11.95 0.61 -23.79
C ASP A 176 -13.45 0.29 -23.71
N TYR A 177 -13.98 0.39 -22.51
CA TYR A 177 -15.39 0.15 -22.19
C TYR A 177 -16.24 1.44 -22.25
N ARG A 178 -15.63 2.60 -22.50
CA ARG A 178 -16.34 3.90 -22.53
C ARG A 178 -17.39 3.95 -23.63
N ASP A 179 -17.13 3.36 -24.79
CA ASP A 179 -18.10 3.29 -25.89
C ASP A 179 -19.08 2.11 -25.77
N ARG A 180 -19.12 1.43 -24.61
CA ARG A 180 -19.94 0.23 -24.40
C ARG A 180 -21.07 0.49 -23.42
N ARG A 181 -22.01 -0.45 -23.42
CA ARG A 181 -23.06 -0.58 -22.40
C ARG A 181 -22.45 -1.25 -21.18
N VAL A 182 -22.48 -0.58 -20.03
CA VAL A 182 -21.87 -1.05 -18.79
C VAL A 182 -22.96 -1.26 -17.75
N MET A 183 -22.96 -2.43 -17.10
CA MET A 183 -23.80 -2.71 -15.94
C MET A 183 -22.89 -2.99 -14.75
N VAL A 184 -23.06 -2.21 -13.68
CA VAL A 184 -22.37 -2.40 -12.40
C VAL A 184 -23.33 -3.07 -11.43
N ILE A 185 -22.96 -4.24 -10.91
CA ILE A 185 -23.72 -4.93 -9.87
C ILE A 185 -22.98 -4.73 -8.56
N ALA A 186 -23.60 -4.00 -7.63
CA ALA A 186 -23.00 -3.60 -6.37
C ALA A 186 -23.77 -4.21 -5.18
N PRO A 187 -23.10 -4.75 -4.16
CA PRO A 187 -23.77 -5.25 -2.97
C PRO A 187 -24.55 -4.16 -2.23
N HIS A 188 -23.94 -2.98 -2.05
CA HIS A 188 -24.51 -1.81 -1.37
C HIS A 188 -24.54 -0.57 -2.28
N ALA A 189 -25.14 0.52 -1.79
CA ALA A 189 -25.41 1.72 -2.57
C ALA A 189 -24.16 2.51 -2.99
N ASP A 190 -23.13 2.54 -2.14
CA ASP A 190 -21.88 3.28 -2.34
C ASP A 190 -20.77 2.48 -3.03
N ASP A 191 -20.85 1.14 -2.97
CA ASP A 191 -19.87 0.23 -3.56
C ASP A 191 -19.62 0.52 -5.06
N ALA A 192 -20.68 0.87 -5.82
CA ALA A 192 -20.55 1.19 -7.24
C ALA A 192 -19.73 2.47 -7.47
N GLU A 193 -19.94 3.50 -6.66
CA GLU A 193 -19.22 4.78 -6.76
C GLU A 193 -17.75 4.57 -6.38
N LEU A 194 -17.49 3.88 -5.27
CA LEU A 194 -16.14 3.63 -4.77
C LEU A 194 -15.31 2.77 -5.74
N ALA A 195 -15.91 1.74 -6.35
CA ALA A 195 -15.18 0.78 -7.18
C ALA A 195 -15.12 1.15 -8.66
N ALA A 196 -16.15 1.83 -9.19
CA ALA A 196 -16.37 1.92 -10.64
C ALA A 196 -16.85 3.28 -11.16
N PHE A 197 -16.93 4.33 -10.34
CA PHE A 197 -17.38 5.66 -10.80
C PHE A 197 -16.66 6.14 -12.05
N GLY A 198 -15.32 6.06 -12.06
CA GLY A 198 -14.51 6.50 -13.20
C GLY A 198 -14.82 5.76 -14.50
N LEU A 199 -15.28 4.52 -14.43
CA LEU A 199 -15.66 3.72 -15.59
C LEU A 199 -17.08 4.06 -16.08
N TYR A 200 -18.08 3.93 -15.21
CA TYR A 200 -19.47 4.07 -15.67
C TYR A 200 -19.86 5.52 -15.95
N SER A 201 -19.21 6.51 -15.32
CA SER A 201 -19.43 7.94 -15.63
C SER A 201 -19.01 8.32 -17.05
N GLN A 202 -18.12 7.53 -17.66
CA GLN A 202 -17.61 7.72 -19.01
C GLN A 202 -18.22 6.72 -20.00
N ALA A 203 -19.11 5.83 -19.56
CA ALA A 203 -19.76 4.84 -20.40
C ALA A 203 -20.90 5.47 -21.20
N ARG A 204 -21.09 5.01 -22.45
CA ARG A 204 -22.17 5.47 -23.35
C ARG A 204 -23.56 5.29 -22.72
N GLU A 205 -23.76 4.16 -22.06
CA GLU A 205 -24.98 3.84 -21.30
C GLU A 205 -24.56 3.01 -20.07
N ALA A 206 -24.99 3.43 -18.89
CA ALA A 206 -24.65 2.78 -17.62
C ALA A 206 -25.91 2.41 -16.83
N TRP A 207 -25.89 1.21 -16.23
CA TRP A 207 -26.87 0.78 -15.23
C TRP A 207 -26.13 0.39 -13.95
N ILE A 208 -26.68 0.81 -12.81
CA ILE A 208 -26.20 0.38 -11.50
C ILE A 208 -27.33 -0.46 -10.88
N VAL A 209 -27.01 -1.70 -10.51
CA VAL A 209 -27.91 -2.61 -9.82
C VAL A 209 -27.36 -2.83 -8.43
N THR A 210 -28.03 -2.27 -7.42
CA THR A 210 -27.70 -2.49 -6.02
C THR A 210 -28.52 -3.67 -5.50
N LEU A 211 -27.83 -4.69 -4.95
CA LEU A 211 -28.49 -5.90 -4.46
C LEU A 211 -29.19 -5.68 -3.12
N THR A 212 -28.66 -4.77 -2.31
CA THR A 212 -29.23 -4.39 -1.02
C THR A 212 -29.20 -2.87 -0.88
N ALA A 213 -30.19 -2.32 -0.17
CA ALA A 213 -30.24 -0.89 0.14
C ALA A 213 -29.39 -0.51 1.38
N GLY A 214 -28.40 -1.33 1.77
CA GLY A 214 -27.61 -1.07 2.99
C GLY A 214 -28.30 -1.50 4.30
N GLU A 215 -29.22 -2.45 4.23
CA GLU A 215 -30.11 -2.85 5.35
C GLU A 215 -29.38 -3.33 6.63
N ILE A 216 -28.08 -3.63 6.56
CA ILE A 216 -27.27 -4.06 7.71
C ILE A 216 -26.90 -2.86 8.61
N GLU A 217 -26.71 -1.65 8.07
CA GLU A 217 -26.44 -0.45 8.90
C GLU A 217 -27.66 -0.03 9.74
N THR A 218 -28.84 -0.42 9.29
CA THR A 218 -30.14 -0.24 9.95
C THR A 218 -30.22 -0.88 11.35
N GLU A 219 -29.40 -1.88 11.68
CA GLU A 219 -29.39 -2.48 13.03
C GLU A 219 -28.93 -1.50 14.12
N HIS A 220 -28.11 -0.51 13.78
CA HIS A 220 -27.68 0.53 14.71
C HIS A 220 -28.82 1.52 14.99
N TYR A 221 -29.58 1.88 13.96
CA TYR A 221 -30.73 2.80 14.04
C TYR A 221 -31.99 2.13 14.63
N ARG A 222 -32.20 0.84 14.39
CA ARG A 222 -33.26 0.06 15.06
C ARG A 222 -33.05 -0.01 16.58
N ARG A 223 -31.80 -0.07 17.04
CA ARG A 223 -31.47 0.04 18.47
C ARG A 223 -31.77 1.41 19.06
N MET A 224 -31.91 2.44 18.24
CA MET A 224 -32.32 3.80 18.63
C MET A 224 -33.84 4.03 18.50
N GLY A 225 -34.63 2.98 18.22
CA GLY A 225 -36.10 3.04 18.21
C GLY A 225 -36.72 3.50 16.88
N LEU A 226 -35.94 3.56 15.80
CA LEU A 226 -36.44 3.89 14.46
C LEU A 226 -37.03 2.63 13.79
N ASP A 227 -38.21 2.77 13.20
CA ASP A 227 -38.82 1.72 12.37
C ASP A 227 -37.94 1.41 11.15
N GLY A 228 -38.01 0.18 10.63
CA GLY A 228 -37.11 -0.34 9.59
C GLY A 228 -37.07 0.53 8.33
N ILE A 229 -38.19 1.16 7.96
CA ILE A 229 -38.27 2.08 6.81
C ILE A 229 -37.61 3.43 7.13
N ALA A 230 -37.74 3.93 8.36
CA ALA A 230 -37.14 5.20 8.75
C ALA A 230 -35.62 5.08 8.89
N ALA A 231 -35.15 3.94 9.39
CA ALA A 231 -33.74 3.65 9.54
C ALA A 231 -33.03 3.41 8.19
N ALA A 232 -33.70 2.79 7.21
CA ALA A 232 -33.16 2.62 5.85
C ALA A 232 -33.09 3.93 5.03
N ARG A 233 -33.68 5.03 5.53
CA ARG A 233 -33.55 6.37 4.92
C ARG A 233 -32.41 7.19 5.50
N LEU A 234 -31.80 6.73 6.59
CA LEU A 234 -30.76 7.46 7.34
C LEU A 234 -29.35 6.85 7.17
N GLY A 235 -29.25 5.59 6.74
CA GLY A 235 -28.04 5.01 6.19
C GLY A 235 -27.99 5.25 4.68
#